data_AF-A0A8T9AEZ4-F1
#
_entry.id   AF-A0A8T9AEZ4-F1
#
_cell.length_a   1.000
_cell.length_b   1.000
_cell.length_c   1.000
_cell.angle_alpha   90.00
_cell.angle_beta   90.00
_cell.angle_gamma   90.00
#
_symmetry.space_group_name_H-M   'P 1'
#
loop_
_entity.id
_entity.type
_entity.pdbx_description
1 polymer ?
#
loop_
_entity_poly.entity_id
_entity_poly.type
_entity_poly.pdbx_seq_one_letter_code
_entity_poly.pdbx_strand_id
1 'polypeptide(L)'
;TVTKDGFLLKGIIFGKPMREIKKELTANNIPEKMFSVSEEKNRIETSVSIAKKLAERFRGRFKCAFVEEYPTAEPWDFELTPLNY
;
A
#
# COMPACT_ATOMS: atom_id res chain seq x y z
N THR A 1 -8.75 -4.56 5.93
CA THR A 1 -9.56 -4.64 7.16
C THR A 1 -10.73 -3.70 7.01
N VAL A 2 -11.92 -4.02 7.52
CA VAL A 2 -13.05 -3.08 7.49
C VAL A 2 -13.01 -2.20 8.75
N THR A 3 -13.13 -0.89 8.60
CA THR A 3 -13.16 0.08 9.71
C THR A 3 -14.55 0.12 10.36
N LYS A 4 -14.68 0.77 11.52
CA LYS A 4 -15.97 0.90 12.22
C LYS A 4 -17.04 1.59 11.38
N ASP A 5 -16.62 2.46 10.48
CA ASP A 5 -17.49 3.23 9.60
C ASP A 5 -17.76 2.50 8.27
N GLY A 6 -17.34 1.23 8.14
CA GLY A 6 -17.61 0.39 6.98
C GLY A 6 -16.62 0.54 5.82
N PHE A 7 -15.52 1.29 6.00
CA PHE A 7 -14.52 1.47 4.94
C PHE A 7 -13.54 0.32 4.87
N LEU A 8 -13.04 0.05 3.68
CA LEU A 8 -11.96 -0.88 3.46
C LEU A 8 -10.61 -0.16 3.66
N LEU A 9 -9.91 -0.52 4.72
CA LEU A 9 -8.57 -0.02 5.03
C LEU A 9 -7.49 -0.94 4.44
N LYS A 10 -6.63 -0.37 3.60
CA LYS A 10 -5.50 -1.02 2.93
C LYS A 10 -4.20 -0.26 3.20
N GLY A 11 -3.07 -0.97 3.12
CA GLY A 11 -1.76 -0.37 3.01
C GLY A 11 -1.37 -0.17 1.56
N ILE A 12 -0.71 0.93 1.23
CA ILE A 12 -0.24 1.22 -0.12
C ILE A 12 1.23 1.64 -0.13
N ILE A 13 1.91 1.35 -1.24
CA ILE A 13 3.29 1.72 -1.51
C ILE A 13 3.34 2.42 -2.87
N PHE A 14 3.95 3.60 -2.92
CA PHE A 14 3.94 4.49 -4.09
C PHE A 14 5.17 5.41 -4.12
N GLY A 15 5.23 6.30 -5.11
CA GLY A 15 6.29 7.30 -5.24
C GLY A 15 7.53 6.84 -6.01
N LYS A 16 7.49 5.61 -6.57
CA LYS A 16 8.45 5.07 -7.54
C LYS A 16 7.71 4.20 -8.56
N PRO A 17 8.32 3.90 -9.72
CA PRO A 17 7.75 2.93 -10.65
C PRO A 17 7.45 1.59 -9.95
N MET A 18 6.25 1.05 -10.16
CA MET A 18 5.79 -0.18 -9.49
C MET A 18 6.78 -1.34 -9.69
N ARG A 19 7.43 -1.41 -10.85
CA ARG A 19 8.47 -2.41 -11.16
C ARG A 19 9.69 -2.30 -10.24
N GLU A 20 10.11 -1.08 -9.89
CA GLU A 20 11.21 -0.85 -8.96
C GLU A 20 10.83 -1.23 -7.54
N ILE A 21 9.64 -0.81 -7.10
CA ILE A 21 9.13 -1.17 -5.77
C ILE A 21 9.03 -2.69 -5.66
N LYS A 22 8.43 -3.37 -6.65
CA LYS A 22 8.33 -4.83 -6.70
C LYS A 22 9.72 -5.48 -6.60
N LYS A 23 10.70 -4.99 -7.37
CA LYS A 23 12.07 -5.51 -7.32
C LYS A 23 12.70 -5.34 -5.94
N GLU A 24 12.51 -4.20 -5.28
CA GLU A 24 13.01 -3.98 -3.91
C GLU A 24 12.35 -4.91 -2.89
N LEU A 25 11.02 -5.11 -2.99
CA LEU A 25 10.29 -6.02 -2.11
C LEU A 25 10.77 -7.48 -2.29
N THR A 26 10.88 -7.95 -3.53
CA THR A 26 11.36 -9.31 -3.83
C THR A 26 12.82 -9.51 -3.38
N ALA A 27 13.70 -8.52 -3.64
CA ALA A 27 15.10 -8.56 -3.19
C ALA A 27 15.24 -8.61 -1.65
N ASN A 28 14.20 -8.21 -0.91
CA ASN A 28 14.17 -8.22 0.54
C ASN A 28 13.34 -9.37 1.14
N ASN A 29 13.09 -10.42 0.35
CA ASN A 29 12.36 -11.62 0.73
C ASN A 29 10.91 -11.37 1.14
N ILE A 30 10.26 -10.39 0.51
CA ILE A 30 8.84 -10.14 0.72
C ILE A 30 8.07 -10.97 -0.32
N PRO A 31 7.27 -11.96 0.11
CA PRO A 31 6.56 -12.83 -0.81
C PRO A 31 5.58 -12.06 -1.68
N GLU A 32 5.48 -12.40 -2.97
CA GLU A 32 4.52 -11.76 -3.88
C GLU A 32 3.06 -11.92 -3.41
N LYS A 33 2.73 -13.00 -2.68
CA LYS A 33 1.41 -13.19 -2.07
C LYS A 33 1.03 -12.14 -1.01
N MET A 34 1.98 -11.34 -0.55
CA MET A 34 1.78 -10.31 0.47
C MET A 34 1.41 -8.94 -0.10
N PHE A 35 1.45 -8.77 -1.41
CA PHE A 35 1.12 -7.52 -2.07
C PHE A 35 0.52 -7.75 -3.46
N SER A 36 -0.31 -6.83 -3.91
CA SER A 36 -0.86 -6.81 -5.27
C SER A 36 -0.43 -5.53 -5.99
N VAL A 37 -0.29 -5.61 -7.31
CA VAL A 37 -0.03 -4.43 -8.12
C VAL A 37 -1.37 -3.91 -8.61
N SER A 38 -1.65 -2.63 -8.33
CA SER A 38 -2.81 -1.92 -8.87
C SER A 38 -2.32 -1.02 -9.99
N GLU A 39 -2.44 -1.49 -11.23
CA GLU A 39 -2.03 -0.72 -12.41
C GLU A 39 -2.92 0.50 -12.62
N GLU A 40 -4.23 0.35 -12.38
CA GLU A 40 -5.21 1.43 -12.43
C GLU A 40 -4.83 2.60 -11.51
N LYS A 41 -4.39 2.29 -10.29
CA LYS A 41 -4.03 3.30 -9.28
C LYS A 41 -2.52 3.57 -9.20
N ASN A 42 -1.73 3.00 -10.12
CA ASN A 42 -0.28 3.11 -10.20
C ASN A 42 0.44 2.94 -8.84
N ARG A 43 0.04 1.91 -8.07
CA ARG A 43 0.55 1.66 -6.71
C ARG A 43 0.59 0.16 -6.39
N ILE A 44 1.36 -0.20 -5.36
CA ILE A 44 1.30 -1.55 -4.78
C ILE A 44 0.39 -1.51 -3.56
N GLU A 45 -0.57 -2.44 -3.49
CA GLU A 45 -1.49 -2.61 -2.37
C GLU A 45 -1.04 -3.78 -1.49
N THR A 46 -1.21 -3.63 -0.19
CA THR A 46 -0.85 -4.63 0.81
C THR A 46 -1.70 -4.46 2.07
N SER A 47 -1.45 -5.27 3.10
CA SER A 47 -2.08 -5.05 4.40
C SER A 47 -1.47 -3.84 5.11
N VAL A 48 -2.27 -3.17 5.94
CA VAL A 48 -1.85 -2.07 6.83
C VAL A 48 -0.62 -2.46 7.64
N SER A 49 -0.61 -3.65 8.22
CA SER A 49 0.49 -4.16 9.04
C SER A 49 1.79 -4.30 8.24
N ILE A 50 1.70 -4.71 6.98
CA ILE A 50 2.86 -4.81 6.10
C ILE A 50 3.33 -3.40 5.72
N ALA A 51 2.43 -2.52 5.29
CA ALA A 51 2.79 -1.14 4.95
C ALA A 51 3.51 -0.41 6.10
N LYS A 52 3.10 -0.62 7.37
CA LYS A 52 3.86 -0.10 8.55
C LYS A 52 5.28 -0.63 8.59
N LYS A 53 5.44 -1.96 8.53
CA LYS A 53 6.76 -2.60 8.55
C LYS A 53 7.64 -2.14 7.40
N LEU A 54 7.06 -1.92 6.22
CA LEU A 54 7.79 -1.42 5.05
C LEU A 54 8.18 0.05 5.22
N ALA A 55 7.28 0.87 5.76
CA ALA A 55 7.55 2.28 6.05
C ALA A 55 8.72 2.44 7.02
N GLU A 56 8.85 1.54 8.00
CA GLU A 56 9.99 1.52 8.93
C GLU A 56 11.26 0.98 8.25
N ARG A 57 11.15 -0.16 7.55
CA ARG A 57 12.30 -0.87 6.96
C ARG A 57 12.92 -0.14 5.75
N PHE A 58 12.12 0.59 4.98
CA PHE A 58 12.51 1.21 3.72
C PHE A 58 12.36 2.73 3.72
N ARG A 59 12.47 3.34 4.90
CA ARG A 59 12.36 4.79 5.08
C ARG A 59 13.23 5.53 4.06
N GLY A 60 12.63 6.47 3.32
CA GLY A 60 13.31 7.26 2.29
C GLY A 60 13.50 6.59 0.92
N ARG A 61 13.18 5.29 0.74
CA ARG A 61 13.30 4.62 -0.58
C ARG A 61 12.03 4.70 -1.41
N PHE A 62 10.88 4.60 -0.78
CA PHE A 62 9.56 4.75 -1.39
C PHE A 62 8.56 5.19 -0.33
N LYS A 63 7.42 5.72 -0.77
CA LYS A 63 6.38 6.24 0.11
C LYS A 63 5.43 5.11 0.49
N CYS A 64 5.05 5.07 1.76
CA CYS A 64 4.02 4.16 2.26
C CYS A 64 2.88 4.97 2.86
N ALA A 65 1.65 4.51 2.70
CA ALA A 65 0.47 5.13 3.29
C ALA A 65 -0.59 4.09 3.61
N PHE A 66 -1.63 4.51 4.31
CA PHE A 66 -2.92 3.84 4.33
C PHE A 66 -3.88 4.55 3.40
N VAL A 67 -4.79 3.76 2.84
CA VAL A 67 -5.93 4.26 2.10
C VAL A 67 -7.19 3.65 2.66
N GLU A 68 -8.20 4.49 2.86
CA GLU A 68 -9.56 4.10 3.18
C GLU A 68 -10.41 4.23 1.92
N GLU A 69 -11.07 3.14 1.53
CA GLU A 69 -11.93 3.06 0.34
C GLU A 69 -13.35 2.69 0.75
N TYR A 70 -14.36 3.27 0.09
CA TYR A 70 -15.72 2.78 0.24
C TYR A 70 -15.84 1.38 -0.38
N PRO A 71 -16.55 0.43 0.25
CA PRO A 71 -16.84 -0.89 -0.33
C PRO A 71 -17.99 -0.80 -1.35
N THR A 72 -17.95 0.22 -2.22
CA THR A 72 -18.92 0.44 -3.29
C THR A 72 -18.40 -0.09 -4.62
N ALA A 73 -19.29 -0.26 -5.59
CA ALA A 73 -18.94 -0.76 -6.92
C ALA A 73 -17.87 0.10 -7.63
N GLU A 74 -17.77 1.38 -7.26
CA GLU A 74 -16.71 2.28 -7.68
C GLU A 74 -15.77 2.56 -6.48
N PRO A 75 -14.50 2.08 -6.52
CA PRO A 75 -13.56 2.21 -5.42
C PRO A 75 -12.85 3.57 -5.44
N TRP A 76 -13.55 4.61 -5.01
CA TRP A 76 -12.95 5.92 -4.78
C TRP A 76 -12.11 5.88 -3.49
N ASP A 77 -10.87 6.40 -3.58
CA ASP A 77 -10.02 6.61 -2.42
C ASP A 77 -10.60 7.79 -1.63
N PHE A 78 -11.04 7.52 -0.39
CA PHE A 78 -11.67 8.54 0.45
C PHE A 78 -10.62 9.33 1.23
N GLU A 79 -9.67 8.64 1.86
CA GLU A 79 -8.63 9.27 2.66
C GLU A 79 -7.29 8.55 2.50
N LEU A 80 -6.20 9.32 2.40
CA LEU A 80 -4.83 8.83 2.32
C LEU A 80 -4.02 9.31 3.52
N THR A 81 -3.61 8.39 4.37
CA THR A 81 -2.78 8.69 5.56
C THR A 81 -1.33 8.25 5.33
N PRO A 82 -0.36 9.17 5.16
CA PRO A 82 1.05 8.82 4.96
C PRO A 82 1.67 8.20 6.22
N LEU A 83 2.51 7.18 6.05
CA LEU A 83 3.09 6.41 7.16
C LEU A 83 4.49 6.80 7.59
N ASN A 84 5.27 7.41 6.71
CA ASN A 84 6.56 8.00 7.03
C ASN A 84 7.04 8.85 5.85
N TYR A 85 7.76 9.92 6.21
CA TYR A 85 8.69 10.65 5.36
C TYR A 85 10.11 10.28 5.78
#